data_AF-A0A2V7H269-F1
#
_entry.id   AF-A0A2V7H269-F1
#
_cell.length_a   1.000
_cell.length_b   1.000
_cell.length_c   1.000
_cell.angle_alpha   90.00
_cell.angle_beta   90.00
_cell.angle_gamma   90.00
#
_symmetry.space_group_name_H-M   'P 1'
#
loop_
_entity.id
_entity.type
_entity.pdbx_description
1 polymer ?
#
loop_
_entity_poly.entity_id
_entity_poly.type
_entity_poly.pdbx_seq_one_letter_code
_entity_poly.pdbx_strand_id
1 'polypeptide(L)'
;MPFTRDDLRESVERAGDEHWDALRRHHEDAYPNPKPTPGDVCKGEAERLNQMGLGDAKELELLETHVARVGDEVRLTHVLRYKPLGLRLLTEPFQNYR
;
A
#
# COMPACT_ATOMS: atom_id res chain seq x y z
N MET A 1 -0.90 -11.72 12.44
CA MET A 1 0.41 -11.97 11.80
C MET A 1 0.70 -10.75 10.95
N PRO A 2 1.97 -10.31 10.87
CA PRO A 2 2.31 -9.11 10.10
C PRO A 2 2.04 -9.33 8.61
N PHE A 3 1.67 -8.25 7.91
CA PHE A 3 1.54 -8.28 6.46
C PHE A 3 2.89 -8.52 5.80
N THR A 4 2.88 -9.32 4.75
CA THR A 4 4.05 -9.70 3.96
C THR A 4 4.01 -9.07 2.57
N ARG A 5 5.14 -9.14 1.84
CA ARG A 5 5.23 -8.71 0.44
C ARG A 5 4.19 -9.42 -0.44
N ASP A 6 3.95 -10.70 -0.17
CA ASP A 6 3.07 -11.51 -0.99
C ASP A 6 1.60 -11.17 -0.71
N ASP A 7 1.24 -10.80 0.54
CA ASP A 7 -0.09 -10.28 0.87
C ASP A 7 -0.41 -8.98 0.12
N LEU A 8 0.58 -8.09 0.00
CA LEU A 8 0.45 -6.82 -0.74
C LEU A 8 0.36 -7.06 -2.25
N ARG A 9 1.15 -8.00 -2.79
CA ARG A 9 1.07 -8.36 -4.21
C ARG A 9 -0.29 -8.94 -4.57
N GLU A 10 -0.79 -9.89 -3.78
CA GLU A 10 -2.11 -10.49 -3.99
C GLU A 10 -3.24 -9.47 -3.85
N SER A 11 -3.10 -8.50 -2.94
CA SER A 11 -4.07 -7.41 -2.80
C SER A 11 -4.11 -6.50 -4.04
N VAL A 12 -2.95 -6.19 -4.63
CA VAL A 12 -2.85 -5.35 -5.84
C VAL A 12 -3.41 -6.09 -7.06
N GLU A 13 -3.09 -7.37 -7.19
CA GLU A 13 -3.63 -8.23 -8.25
C GLU A 13 -5.17 -8.35 -8.15
N ARG A 14 -5.74 -8.36 -6.93
CA ARG A 14 -7.20 -8.36 -6.72
C ARG A 14 -7.87 -7.03 -7.07
N ALA A 15 -7.15 -5.91 -6.97
CA ALA A 15 -7.66 -4.58 -7.34
C ALA A 15 -7.76 -4.42 -8.87
N GLY A 16 -7.00 -5.21 -9.64
CA GLY A 16 -7.09 -5.29 -11.10
C GLY A 16 -5.80 -4.89 -11.83
N ASP A 17 -5.69 -5.31 -13.08
CA ASP A 17 -4.47 -5.19 -13.90
C ASP A 17 -3.98 -3.75 -14.07
N GLU A 18 -4.89 -2.78 -14.07
CA GLU A 18 -4.56 -1.34 -14.15
C GLU A 18 -3.69 -0.88 -12.97
N HIS A 19 -3.90 -1.45 -11.78
CA HIS A 19 -3.12 -1.12 -10.59
C HIS A 19 -1.71 -1.71 -10.63
N TRP A 20 -1.57 -2.92 -11.19
CA TRP A 20 -0.27 -3.53 -11.42
C TRP A 20 0.55 -2.78 -12.47
N ASP A 21 -0.09 -2.38 -13.56
CA ASP A 21 0.53 -1.60 -14.63
C ASP A 21 0.96 -0.19 -14.16
N ALA A 22 0.21 0.43 -13.25
CA ALA A 22 0.60 1.70 -12.64
C ALA A 22 1.91 1.60 -11.84
N LEU A 23 2.09 0.50 -11.09
CA LEU A 23 3.33 0.24 -10.35
C LEU A 23 4.51 -0.02 -11.29
N ARG A 24 4.29 -0.76 -12.38
CA ARG A 24 5.34 -1.02 -13.38
C ARG A 24 5.80 0.28 -14.06
N ARG A 25 4.86 1.11 -14.49
CA ARG A 25 5.17 2.41 -15.13
C ARG A 25 5.88 3.38 -14.19
N HIS A 26 5.56 3.36 -12.89
CA HIS A 26 6.31 4.15 -11.90
C HIS A 26 7.80 3.80 -11.87
N HIS A 27 8.13 2.52 -12.08
CA HIS A 27 9.51 2.04 -12.15
C HIS A 27 10.18 2.32 -13.50
N GLU A 28 9.45 2.14 -14.61
CA GLU A 28 10.01 2.25 -15.97
C GLU A 28 10.17 3.70 -16.48
N ASP A 29 9.30 4.64 -16.10
CA ASP A 29 9.31 6.02 -16.62
C ASP A 29 10.45 6.91 -16.06
N ALA A 30 11.26 6.42 -15.11
CA ALA A 30 12.24 7.24 -14.41
C ALA A 30 13.66 6.65 -14.46
N TYR A 31 14.45 7.08 -15.44
CA TYR A 31 15.90 7.14 -15.33
C TYR A 31 16.35 8.60 -15.60
N PRO A 32 17.15 9.23 -14.71
CA PRO A 32 18.32 8.59 -14.08
C PRO A 32 18.40 8.68 -12.55
N ASN A 33 17.28 8.72 -11.82
CA ASN A 33 17.31 8.66 -10.35
C ASN A 33 16.61 7.37 -9.91
N PRO A 34 17.26 6.46 -9.14
CA PRO A 34 16.64 5.20 -8.75
C PRO A 34 15.46 5.48 -7.82
N LYS A 35 14.26 5.53 -8.37
CA LYS A 35 13.03 5.56 -7.58
C LYS A 35 12.88 4.20 -6.88
N PRO A 36 12.33 4.16 -5.66
CA PRO A 36 12.08 2.90 -4.96
C PRO A 36 11.24 1.98 -5.84
N THR A 37 11.58 0.70 -5.85
CA THR A 37 10.81 -0.28 -6.60
C THR A 37 9.41 -0.41 -5.97
N PRO A 38 8.40 -0.89 -6.71
CA PRO A 38 7.11 -1.25 -6.12
C PRO A 38 7.23 -2.14 -4.88
N GLY A 39 8.24 -3.02 -4.84
CA GLY A 39 8.55 -3.84 -3.67
C GLY A 39 9.03 -3.04 -2.46
N ASP A 40 9.88 -2.03 -2.69
CA ASP A 40 10.39 -1.14 -1.63
C ASP A 40 9.28 -0.26 -1.04
N VAL A 41 8.39 0.26 -1.91
CA VAL A 41 7.19 1.02 -1.49
C VAL A 41 6.29 0.16 -0.60
N CYS A 42 5.99 -1.07 -1.04
CA CYS A 42 5.19 -2.02 -0.27
C CYS A 42 5.81 -2.35 1.10
N LYS A 43 7.13 -2.53 1.13
CA LYS A 43 7.86 -2.83 2.36
C LYS A 43 7.83 -1.64 3.34
N GLY A 44 8.14 -0.44 2.87
CA GLY A 44 8.10 0.77 3.68
C GLY A 44 6.71 1.07 4.24
N GLU A 45 5.65 0.79 3.45
CA GLU A 45 4.28 0.96 3.92
C GLU A 45 3.89 -0.05 4.99
N ALA A 46 4.28 -1.32 4.85
CA ALA A 46 4.06 -2.32 5.88
C ALA A 46 4.75 -1.93 7.20
N GLU A 47 5.99 -1.46 7.14
CA GLU A 47 6.72 -0.96 8.32
C GLU A 47 6.00 0.24 8.97
N ARG A 48 5.50 1.18 8.18
CA ARG A 48 4.74 2.34 8.66
C ARG A 48 3.43 1.94 9.36
N LEU A 49 2.63 1.07 8.74
CA LEU A 49 1.37 0.59 9.32
C LEU A 49 1.60 -0.19 10.62
N ASN A 50 2.68 -0.97 10.69
CA ASN A 50 3.08 -1.66 11.91
C ASN A 50 3.51 -0.68 13.01
N GLN A 51 4.26 0.37 12.70
CA GLN A 51 4.62 1.42 13.66
C GLN A 51 3.41 2.18 14.19
N MET A 52 2.34 2.32 13.39
CA MET A 52 1.06 2.88 13.82
C MET A 52 0.22 1.91 14.67
N GLY A 53 0.69 0.69 14.91
CA GLY A 53 -0.01 -0.36 15.65
C GLY A 53 -1.14 -1.03 14.87
N LEU A 54 -1.28 -0.74 13.59
CA LEU A 54 -2.39 -1.24 12.76
C LEU A 54 -2.17 -2.70 12.32
N GLY A 55 -0.92 -3.14 12.18
CA GLY A 55 -0.59 -4.52 11.77
C GLY A 55 -0.80 -5.58 12.85
N ASP A 56 -0.68 -5.21 14.12
CA ASP A 56 -0.88 -6.11 15.27
C ASP A 56 -2.31 -6.07 15.83
N ALA A 57 -3.11 -5.10 15.39
CA ALA A 57 -4.49 -4.93 15.82
C ALA A 57 -5.38 -6.05 15.27
N LYS A 58 -5.67 -7.06 16.10
CA LYS A 58 -6.54 -8.22 15.74
C LYS A 58 -7.95 -7.81 15.34
N GLU A 59 -8.40 -6.67 15.84
CA GLU A 59 -9.71 -6.08 15.56
C GLU A 59 -9.77 -5.42 14.18
N LEU A 60 -8.61 -5.16 13.56
CA LEU A 60 -8.51 -4.61 12.22
C LEU A 60 -8.22 -5.70 11.19
N GLU A 61 -8.70 -5.46 9.98
CA GLU A 61 -8.45 -6.29 8.80
C GLU A 61 -8.21 -5.34 7.63
N LEU A 62 -7.06 -5.46 6.97
CA LEU A 62 -6.76 -4.71 5.76
C LEU A 62 -7.59 -5.29 4.61
N LEU A 63 -8.53 -4.49 4.09
CA LEU A 63 -9.40 -4.90 3.00
C LEU A 63 -8.83 -4.53 1.64
N GLU A 64 -8.32 -3.30 1.52
CA GLU A 64 -7.92 -2.73 0.24
C GLU A 64 -6.82 -1.67 0.44
N THR A 65 -5.96 -1.53 -0.56
CA THR A 65 -4.99 -0.44 -0.65
C THR A 65 -5.19 0.29 -1.96
N HIS A 66 -5.64 1.53 -1.90
CA HIS A 66 -5.74 2.40 -3.06
C HIS A 66 -4.39 3.07 -3.32
N VAL A 67 -3.91 2.95 -4.55
CA VAL A 67 -2.70 3.62 -5.03
C VAL A 67 -3.12 4.69 -6.02
N ALA A 68 -2.77 5.94 -5.74
CA ALA A 68 -2.98 7.06 -6.64
C ALA A 68 -1.63 7.65 -7.06
N ARG A 69 -1.40 7.83 -8.37
CA ARG A 69 -0.22 8.54 -8.87
C ARG A 69 -0.40 10.04 -8.67
N VAL A 70 0.58 10.68 -8.03
CA VAL A 70 0.61 12.13 -7.83
C VAL A 70 1.91 12.66 -8.42
N GLY A 71 1.84 13.05 -9.70
CA GLY A 71 3.01 13.42 -10.48
C GLY A 71 3.99 12.25 -10.64
N ASP A 72 5.15 12.39 -10.01
CA ASP A 72 6.24 11.42 -10.04
C ASP A 72 6.27 10.45 -8.84
N GLU A 73 5.41 10.67 -7.84
CA GLU A 73 5.29 9.87 -6.62
C GLU A 73 3.98 9.07 -6.60
N VAL A 74 3.87 8.15 -5.64
CA VAL A 74 2.63 7.39 -5.37
C VAL A 74 2.09 7.74 -4.00
N ARG A 75 0.77 7.85 -3.92
CA ARG A 75 0.01 8.06 -2.70
C ARG A 75 -0.76 6.78 -2.38
N LEU A 76 -0.55 6.22 -1.21
CA LEU A 76 -1.28 5.03 -0.75
C LEU A 76 -2.31 5.42 0.31
N THR A 77 -3.46 4.77 0.27
CA THR A 77 -4.54 4.90 1.25
C THR A 77 -5.12 3.52 1.53
N HIS A 78 -5.23 3.15 2.80
CA HIS A 78 -5.65 1.80 3.20
C HIS A 78 -7.08 1.82 3.73
N VAL A 79 -7.89 0.88 3.27
CA VAL A 79 -9.22 0.60 3.80
C VAL A 79 -9.09 -0.54 4.80
N LEU A 80 -9.36 -0.24 6.07
CA LEU A 80 -9.34 -1.19 7.16
C LEU A 80 -10.77 -1.47 7.62
N ARG A 81 -11.10 -2.72 7.90
CA ARG A 81 -12.32 -3.10 8.59
C ARG A 81 -12.07 -3.18 10.08
N TYR A 82 -12.86 -2.46 10.86
CA TYR A 82 -12.97 -2.67 12.30
C TYR A 82 -13.99 -3.78 12.58
N LYS A 83 -13.51 -4.99 12.87
CA LYS A 83 -14.32 -6.20 13.03
C LYS A 83 -15.43 -6.06 14.08
N PRO A 84 -15.20 -5.47 15.28
CA PRO A 84 -16.23 -5.41 16.31
C PRO A 84 -17.49 -4.64 15.91
N LEU A 85 -17.37 -3.63 15.04
CA LEU A 85 -18.50 -2.81 14.59
C LEU A 85 -18.81 -2.95 13.09
N GLY A 86 -18.02 -3.75 12.35
CA GLY A 86 -18.13 -3.89 10.91
C GLY A 86 -17.85 -2.61 10.11
N LEU A 87 -17.25 -1.59 10.73
CA LEU A 87 -16.99 -0.30 10.11
C LEU A 87 -15.81 -0.35 9.16
N ARG A 88 -15.83 0.50 8.13
CA ARG A 88 -14.69 0.75 7.26
C ARG A 88 -14.01 2.05 7.68
N LEU A 89 -12.70 1.97 7.88
CA LEU A 89 -11.82 3.07 8.25
C LEU A 89 -10.84 3.30 7.10
N LEU A 90 -10.49 4.55 6.85
CA LEU A 90 -9.46 4.91 5.90
C LEU A 90 -8.26 5.48 6.66
N THR A 91 -7.06 5.05 6.29
CA THR A 91 -5.85 5.72 6.78
C THR A 91 -5.66 7.05 6.09
N GLU A 92 -4.89 7.94 6.71
CA GLU A 92 -4.43 9.14 6.01
C GLU A 92 -3.58 8.75 4.79
N PRO A 93 -3.70 9.47 3.66
CA PRO A 93 -2.90 9.19 2.49
C PRO A 93 -1.41 9.50 2.72
N PHE A 94 -0.53 8.54 2.41
CA PHE A 94 0.91 8.70 2.56
C PHE A 94 1.63 8.67 1.22
N GLN A 95 2.66 9.50 1.05
CA GLN A 95 3.26 9.83 -0.25
C GLN A 95 4.80 9.77 -0.28
N ASN A 96 5.44 9.53 0.87
CA ASN A 96 6.88 9.74 1.04
C ASN A 96 7.64 8.42 1.12
N TYR A 97 7.53 7.61 0.06
CA TYR A 97 8.36 6.42 -0.12
C TYR A 97 9.57 6.86 -0.93
N ARG A 98 10.70 7.06 -0.26
CA ARG A 98 11.98 7.48 -0.85
C ARG A 98 13.06 6.47 -0.55
#